data_AF-A0A2V8ZYZ6-F1
#
_entry.id   AF-A0A2V8ZYZ6-F1
#
_cell.length_a   1.000
_cell.length_b   1.000
_cell.length_c   1.000
_cell.angle_alpha   90.00
_cell.angle_beta   90.00
_cell.angle_gamma   90.00
#
_symmetry.space_group_name_H-M   'P 1'
#
loop_
_entity.id
_entity.type
_entity.pdbx_description
1 polymer ?
#
loop_
_entity_poly.entity_id
_entity_poly.type
_entity_poly.pdbx_seq_one_letter_code
_entity_poly.pdbx_strand_id
1 'polypeptide(L)'
;MIVGGLLSFGAQFFLQWKERKNLARQVALGLAGEMGALVSIAEKREYATTFRKYASSGQLMQPFVPVRRNYFKVFDANADKIGMLGGNLPASVAAFYVRASAILEDFETMSSPIFATWDLPQQQEYFTVTADLIDETMADGKKTIDQLRAFAE
;
A
#
# COMPACT_ATOMS: atom_id res chain seq x y z
N MET A 1 -37.43 -8.41 37.06
CA MET A 1 -36.33 -8.96 36.23
C MET A 1 -36.21 -8.32 34.84
N ILE A 2 -37.25 -7.70 34.27
CA ILE A 2 -37.20 -7.16 32.89
C ILE A 2 -36.35 -5.88 32.77
N VAL A 3 -36.37 -5.01 33.77
CA VAL A 3 -35.60 -3.74 33.78
C VAL A 3 -34.08 -3.98 33.89
N GLY A 4 -33.66 -5.02 34.62
CA GLY A 4 -32.24 -5.41 34.73
C GLY A 4 -31.67 -5.99 33.43
N GLY A 5 -32.48 -6.74 32.67
CA GLY A 5 -32.09 -7.29 31.37
C GLY A 5 -31.94 -6.20 30.30
N LEU A 6 -32.86 -5.23 30.21
CA LEU A 6 -32.76 -4.15 29.23
C LEU A 6 -31.54 -3.24 29.46
N LEU A 7 -31.19 -2.98 30.72
CA LEU A 7 -29.99 -2.21 31.07
C LEU A 7 -28.70 -2.98 30.73
N SER A 8 -28.65 -4.30 30.94
CA SER A 8 -27.48 -5.11 30.58
C SER A 8 -27.30 -5.21 29.06
N PHE A 9 -28.40 -5.36 28.30
CA PHE A 9 -28.36 -5.38 26.84
C PHE A 9 -27.89 -4.04 26.24
N GLY A 10 -28.38 -2.91 26.75
CA GLY A 10 -27.98 -1.59 26.28
C GLY A 10 -26.50 -1.27 26.56
N ALA A 11 -26.01 -1.62 27.76
CA ALA A 11 -24.61 -1.44 28.12
C ALA A 11 -23.67 -2.29 27.25
N GLN A 12 -24.04 -3.55 27.01
CA GLN A 12 -23.24 -4.46 26.18
C GLN A 12 -23.16 -4.02 24.72
N PHE A 13 -24.27 -3.54 24.15
CA PHE A 13 -24.30 -3.00 22.80
C PHE A 13 -23.41 -1.75 22.67
N PHE A 14 -23.49 -0.82 23.63
CA PHE A 14 -22.68 0.39 23.62
C PHE A 14 -21.18 0.10 23.74
N LEU A 15 -20.80 -0.86 24.60
CA LEU A 15 -19.42 -1.31 24.75
C LEU A 15 -18.88 -1.91 23.45
N GLN A 16 -19.63 -2.81 22.81
CA GLN A 16 -19.25 -3.40 21.52
C GLN A 16 -19.09 -2.35 20.42
N TRP A 17 -19.98 -1.36 20.37
CA TRP A 17 -19.88 -0.28 19.40
C TRP A 17 -18.61 0.57 19.61
N LYS A 18 -18.30 0.90 20.87
CA LYS A 18 -17.09 1.65 21.23
C LYS A 18 -15.82 0.85 20.91
N GLU A 19 -15.79 -0.44 21.23
CA GLU A 19 -14.67 -1.33 20.90
C GLU A 19 -14.45 -1.41 19.39
N ARG A 20 -15.52 -1.59 18.61
CA ARG A 20 -15.44 -1.63 17.14
C ARG A 20 -14.90 -0.32 16.56
N LYS A 21 -15.33 0.83 17.10
CA LYS A 21 -14.82 2.14 16.67
C LYS A 21 -13.33 2.30 17.00
N ASN A 22 -12.91 1.91 18.21
CA ASN A 22 -11.51 1.97 18.60
C ASN A 22 -10.63 1.05 17.73
N LEU A 23 -11.10 -0.17 17.46
CA LEU A 23 -10.41 -1.10 16.58
C LEU A 23 -10.25 -0.55 15.16
N ALA A 24 -11.31 0.02 14.58
CA ALA A 24 -11.25 0.63 13.26
C ALA A 24 -10.23 1.77 13.20
N ARG A 25 -10.16 2.61 14.23
CA ARG A 25 -9.16 3.70 14.34
C ARG A 25 -7.73 3.17 14.42
N GLN A 26 -7.49 2.13 15.21
CA GLN A 26 -6.17 1.52 15.32
C GLN A 26 -5.72 0.90 14.00
N VAL A 27 -6.63 0.21 13.30
CA VAL A 27 -6.39 -0.34 11.97
C VAL A 27 -6.04 0.79 10.99
N ALA A 28 -6.81 1.88 10.98
CA ALA A 28 -6.56 3.02 10.10
C ALA A 28 -5.17 3.64 10.32
N LEU A 29 -4.80 3.90 11.58
CA LEU A 29 -3.48 4.45 11.92
C LEU A 29 -2.33 3.49 11.58
N GLY A 30 -2.53 2.19 11.82
CA GLY A 30 -1.54 1.16 11.46
C GLY A 30 -1.28 1.12 9.96
N LEU A 31 -2.34 1.06 9.15
CA LEU A 31 -2.25 1.08 7.70
C LEU A 31 -1.63 2.38 7.19
N ALA A 32 -2.04 3.54 7.71
CA ALA A 32 -1.47 4.83 7.36
C ALA A 32 0.04 4.90 7.65
N GLY A 33 0.49 4.29 8.76
CA GLY A 33 1.90 4.19 9.11
C GLY A 33 2.69 3.31 8.13
N GLU A 34 2.18 2.12 7.80
CA GLU A 34 2.84 1.21 6.87
C GLU A 34 2.90 1.77 5.44
N MET A 35 1.77 2.26 4.92
CA MET A 35 1.69 2.92 3.61
C MET A 35 2.64 4.13 3.55
N GLY A 36 2.67 4.95 4.62
CA GLY A 36 3.55 6.11 4.70
C GLY A 36 5.04 5.74 4.69
N ALA A 37 5.42 4.64 5.35
CA ALA A 37 6.79 4.14 5.31
C ALA A 37 7.18 3.68 3.90
N LEU A 38 6.28 2.95 3.21
CA LEU A 38 6.50 2.50 1.84
C LEU A 38 6.69 3.66 0.87
N VAL A 39 5.78 4.65 0.90
CA VAL A 39 5.89 5.87 0.08
C VAL A 39 7.21 6.59 0.38
N SER A 40 7.54 6.80 1.67
CA SER A 40 8.77 7.50 2.04
C SER A 40 10.03 6.76 1.56
N ILE A 41 10.04 5.43 1.57
CA ILE A 41 11.16 4.64 1.03
C ILE A 41 11.27 4.83 -0.48
N ALA A 42 10.15 4.75 -1.21
CA ALA A 42 10.14 4.91 -2.65
C ALA A 42 10.62 6.29 -3.10
N GLU A 43 10.19 7.35 -2.40
CA GLU A 43 10.64 8.72 -2.62
C GLU A 43 12.13 8.88 -2.33
N LYS A 44 12.61 8.44 -1.17
CA LYS A 44 14.02 8.57 -0.78
C LYS A 44 14.97 7.82 -1.71
N ARG A 45 14.50 6.75 -2.33
CA ARG A 45 15.28 5.96 -3.31
C ARG A 45 15.09 6.46 -4.74
N GLU A 46 14.24 7.47 -4.95
CA GLU A 46 13.96 8.07 -6.24
C GLU A 46 13.64 7.03 -7.33
N TYR A 47 12.86 5.99 -7.01
CA TYR A 47 12.66 4.87 -7.93
C TYR A 47 12.09 5.30 -9.27
N ALA A 48 10.99 6.06 -9.29
CA ALA A 48 10.36 6.53 -10.52
C ALA A 48 11.34 7.37 -11.37
N THR A 49 12.03 8.33 -10.76
CA THR A 49 13.06 9.15 -11.43
C THR A 49 14.18 8.30 -12.01
N THR A 50 14.62 7.28 -11.27
CA THR A 50 15.70 6.37 -11.69
C THR A 50 15.29 5.54 -12.90
N PHE A 51 14.08 4.96 -12.88
CA PHE A 51 13.58 4.19 -14.02
C PHE A 51 13.32 5.07 -15.25
N ARG A 52 12.85 6.31 -15.08
CA ARG A 52 12.77 7.26 -16.21
C ARG A 52 14.14 7.55 -16.84
N LYS A 53 15.18 7.71 -16.00
CA LYS A 53 16.55 7.87 -16.52
C LYS A 53 16.97 6.64 -17.33
N TYR A 54 16.68 5.43 -16.86
CA TYR A 54 17.00 4.20 -17.59
C TYR A 54 16.23 4.10 -18.91
N ALA A 55 14.93 4.40 -18.90
CA ALA A 55 14.11 4.47 -20.10
C ALA A 55 14.70 5.44 -21.15
N SER A 56 15.26 6.57 -20.71
CA SER A 56 15.88 7.56 -21.61
C SER A 56 17.36 7.30 -21.96
N SER A 57 18.02 6.33 -21.34
CA SER A 57 19.48 6.22 -21.38
C SER A 57 20.03 5.73 -22.73
N GLY A 58 19.19 5.08 -23.54
CA GLY A 58 19.62 4.44 -24.80
C GLY A 58 20.56 3.25 -24.60
N GLN A 59 20.71 2.75 -23.37
CA GLN A 59 21.56 1.64 -23.00
C GLN A 59 20.74 0.54 -22.31
N LEU A 60 21.13 -0.72 -22.54
CA LEU A 60 20.58 -1.85 -21.79
C LEU A 60 21.02 -1.74 -20.33
N MET A 61 20.08 -1.85 -19.41
CA MET A 61 20.32 -1.69 -17.98
C MET A 61 19.70 -2.86 -17.23
N GLN A 62 20.47 -3.46 -16.33
CA GLN A 62 19.96 -4.48 -15.41
C GLN A 62 20.06 -3.96 -13.97
N PRO A 63 19.04 -3.23 -13.49
CA PRO A 63 19.08 -2.71 -12.13
C PRO A 63 18.94 -3.85 -11.13
N PHE A 64 19.71 -3.75 -10.04
CA PHE A 64 19.58 -4.66 -8.91
C PHE A 64 18.77 -3.98 -7.81
N VAL A 65 17.52 -4.37 -7.64
CA VAL A 65 16.63 -3.86 -6.59
C VAL A 65 16.29 -5.01 -5.64
N PRO A 66 17.06 -5.21 -4.55
CA PRO A 66 16.86 -6.35 -3.68
C PRO A 66 15.56 -6.22 -2.87
N VAL A 67 14.53 -6.95 -3.27
CA VAL A 67 13.32 -7.21 -2.48
C VAL A 67 13.58 -8.48 -1.65
N ARG A 68 13.75 -8.35 -0.33
CA ARG A 68 14.17 -9.48 0.53
C ARG A 68 13.23 -9.78 1.69
N ARG A 69 12.18 -8.97 1.88
CA ARG A 69 11.34 -9.03 3.08
C ARG A 69 9.89 -8.75 2.73
N ASN A 70 8.98 -9.34 3.49
CA ASN A 70 7.58 -8.92 3.48
C ASN A 70 7.47 -7.53 4.13
N TYR A 71 7.05 -6.54 3.33
CA TYR A 71 6.86 -5.15 3.75
C TYR A 71 5.41 -4.81 4.18
N PHE A 72 4.46 -5.74 4.04
CA PHE A 72 3.01 -5.51 4.18
C PHE A 72 2.43 -6.14 5.46
N LYS A 73 3.23 -6.23 6.52
CA LYS A 73 2.88 -6.99 7.74
C LYS A 73 1.62 -6.47 8.44
N VAL A 74 1.43 -5.16 8.47
CA VAL A 74 0.27 -4.52 9.12
C VAL A 74 -0.98 -4.76 8.29
N PHE A 75 -0.89 -4.63 6.97
CA PHE A 75 -1.99 -4.98 6.08
C PHE A 75 -2.37 -6.45 6.20
N ASP A 76 -1.42 -7.38 6.10
CA ASP A 76 -1.68 -8.83 6.19
C ASP A 76 -2.39 -9.19 7.51
N ALA A 77 -1.95 -8.61 8.62
CA ALA A 77 -2.54 -8.84 9.95
C ALA A 77 -3.95 -8.23 10.13
N ASN A 78 -4.37 -7.32 9.25
CA ASN A 78 -5.62 -6.58 9.36
C ASN A 78 -6.48 -6.59 8.08
N ALA A 79 -6.14 -7.43 7.10
CA ALA A 79 -6.85 -7.50 5.83
C ALA A 79 -8.34 -7.86 6.02
N ASP A 80 -8.65 -8.71 6.99
CA ASP A 80 -10.01 -9.09 7.41
C ASP A 80 -10.81 -7.94 8.04
N LYS A 81 -10.12 -6.88 8.47
CA LYS A 81 -10.66 -5.76 9.25
C LYS A 81 -10.85 -4.49 8.43
N ILE A 82 -10.31 -4.40 7.22
CA ILE A 82 -10.35 -3.17 6.41
C ILE A 82 -11.78 -2.70 6.11
N GLY A 83 -12.76 -3.62 6.04
CA GLY A 83 -14.16 -3.28 5.83
C GLY A 83 -14.77 -2.38 6.92
N MET A 84 -14.15 -2.31 8.10
CA MET A 84 -14.60 -1.42 9.19
C MET A 84 -14.30 0.06 8.94
N LEU A 85 -13.43 0.39 7.98
CA LEU A 85 -13.09 1.77 7.64
C LEU A 85 -14.24 2.51 6.94
N GLY A 86 -15.16 1.76 6.31
CA GLY A 86 -16.34 2.32 5.65
C GLY A 86 -16.03 3.19 4.42
N GLY A 87 -17.09 3.57 3.69
CA GLY A 87 -16.96 4.37 2.48
C GLY A 87 -16.02 3.73 1.44
N ASN A 88 -15.16 4.55 0.83
CA ASN A 88 -14.21 4.09 -0.20
C ASN A 88 -12.83 3.71 0.35
N LEU A 89 -12.55 3.92 1.64
CA LEU A 89 -11.25 3.63 2.25
C LEU A 89 -10.79 2.17 2.07
N PRO A 90 -11.64 1.13 2.24
CA PRO A 90 -11.23 -0.25 2.04
C PRO A 90 -10.71 -0.50 0.63
N ALA A 91 -11.37 0.08 -0.39
CA ALA A 91 -10.98 -0.06 -1.78
C ALA A 91 -9.66 0.67 -2.07
N SER A 92 -9.47 1.89 -1.55
CA SER A 92 -8.22 2.64 -1.71
C SER A 92 -7.03 1.94 -1.07
N VAL A 93 -7.22 1.39 0.14
CA VAL A 93 -6.20 0.59 0.83
C VAL A 93 -5.83 -0.63 0.01
N ALA A 94 -6.82 -1.44 -0.40
CA ALA A 94 -6.58 -2.63 -1.19
C ALA A 94 -5.85 -2.30 -2.51
N ALA A 95 -6.28 -1.27 -3.23
CA ALA A 95 -5.66 -0.83 -4.47
C ALA A 95 -4.19 -0.43 -4.28
N PHE A 96 -3.87 0.27 -3.19
CA PHE A 96 -2.48 0.62 -2.88
C PHE A 96 -1.61 -0.62 -2.71
N TYR A 97 -2.03 -1.59 -1.88
CA TYR A 97 -1.22 -2.78 -1.62
C TYR A 97 -1.11 -3.71 -2.83
N VAL A 98 -2.16 -3.81 -3.65
CA VAL A 98 -2.11 -4.56 -4.92
C VAL A 98 -1.07 -3.93 -5.86
N ARG A 99 -1.10 -2.62 -6.06
CA ARG A 99 -0.11 -1.93 -6.92
C ARG A 99 1.29 -2.01 -6.34
N ALA A 100 1.44 -1.86 -5.02
CA ALA A 100 2.73 -2.01 -4.35
C ALA A 100 3.30 -3.43 -4.54
N SER A 101 2.45 -4.46 -4.49
CA SER A 101 2.87 -5.84 -4.79
C SER A 101 3.31 -6.00 -6.25
N ALA A 102 2.54 -5.47 -7.20
CA ALA A 102 2.90 -5.50 -8.62
C ALA A 102 4.26 -4.82 -8.89
N ILE A 103 4.52 -3.67 -8.27
CA ILE A 103 5.81 -2.98 -8.36
C ILE A 103 6.96 -3.85 -7.83
N LEU A 104 6.75 -4.61 -6.74
CA LEU A 104 7.77 -5.53 -6.24
C LEU A 104 8.04 -6.69 -7.21
N GLU A 105 7.00 -7.21 -7.86
CA GLU A 105 7.14 -8.21 -8.93
C GLU A 105 7.90 -7.64 -10.15
N ASP A 106 7.66 -6.38 -10.49
CA ASP A 106 8.41 -5.69 -11.54
C ASP A 106 9.90 -5.57 -11.17
N PHE A 107 10.22 -5.27 -9.90
CA PHE A 107 11.60 -5.20 -9.43
C PHE A 107 12.31 -6.56 -9.48
N GLU A 108 11.60 -7.64 -9.16
CA GLU A 108 12.11 -9.00 -9.31
C GLU A 108 12.35 -9.35 -10.77
N THR A 109 11.42 -8.98 -11.65
CA THR A 109 11.54 -9.15 -13.10
C THR A 109 12.78 -8.44 -13.63
N MET A 110 12.96 -7.15 -13.31
CA MET A 110 14.12 -6.35 -13.74
C MET A 110 15.45 -6.89 -13.20
N SER A 111 15.43 -7.48 -12.00
CA SER A 111 16.62 -8.08 -11.38
C SER A 111 16.93 -9.48 -11.92
N SER A 112 16.02 -10.08 -12.70
CA SER A 112 16.18 -11.43 -13.23
C SER A 112 17.15 -11.46 -14.42
N PRO A 113 17.86 -12.58 -14.66
CA PRO A 113 18.69 -12.76 -15.85
C PRO A 113 17.91 -12.67 -17.17
N ILE A 114 16.60 -12.98 -17.15
CA ILE A 114 15.75 -12.96 -18.34
C ILE A 114 15.56 -11.53 -18.84
N PHE A 115 15.47 -10.55 -17.95
CA PHE A 115 15.32 -9.15 -18.34
C PHE A 115 16.50 -8.63 -19.18
N ALA A 116 17.71 -9.10 -18.90
CA ALA A 116 18.90 -8.77 -19.68
C ALA A 116 18.86 -9.33 -21.13
N THR A 117 17.94 -10.25 -21.43
CA THR A 117 17.75 -10.80 -22.78
C THR A 117 16.78 -10.00 -23.64
N TRP A 118 16.03 -9.06 -23.04
CA TRP A 118 15.10 -8.20 -23.76
C TRP A 118 15.86 -7.19 -24.62
N ASP A 119 15.24 -6.77 -25.72
CA ASP A 119 15.80 -5.71 -26.54
C ASP A 119 15.64 -4.33 -25.87
N LEU A 120 16.34 -3.34 -26.42
CA LEU A 120 16.34 -1.99 -25.85
C LEU A 120 14.93 -1.37 -25.82
N PRO A 121 14.12 -1.39 -26.90
CA PRO A 121 12.76 -0.89 -26.86
C PRO A 121 11.90 -1.52 -25.76
N GLN A 122 11.97 -2.84 -25.58
CA GLN A 122 11.24 -3.55 -24.53
C GLN A 122 11.65 -3.10 -23.13
N GLN A 123 12.95 -2.99 -22.85
CA GLN A 123 13.42 -2.51 -21.55
C GLN A 123 12.99 -1.06 -21.29
N GLN A 124 13.05 -0.19 -22.30
CA GLN A 124 12.68 1.23 -22.17
C GLN A 124 11.18 1.40 -21.89
N GLU A 125 10.34 0.65 -22.61
CA GLU A 125 8.89 0.64 -22.37
C GLU A 125 8.60 0.15 -20.94
N TYR A 126 9.21 -0.95 -20.53
CA TYR A 126 8.99 -1.54 -19.21
C TYR A 126 9.41 -0.60 -18.06
N PHE A 127 10.57 0.08 -18.19
CA PHE A 127 10.98 1.10 -17.23
C PHE A 127 10.02 2.29 -17.19
N THR A 128 9.48 2.71 -18.33
CA THR A 128 8.52 3.82 -18.41
C THR A 128 7.24 3.46 -17.67
N VAL A 129 6.63 2.32 -17.99
CA VAL A 129 5.40 1.83 -17.36
C VAL A 129 5.59 1.65 -15.85
N THR A 130 6.72 1.08 -15.44
CA THR A 130 7.01 0.90 -14.00
C THR A 130 7.18 2.23 -13.27
N ALA A 131 7.85 3.21 -13.89
CA ALA A 131 8.01 4.53 -13.30
C ALA A 131 6.66 5.23 -13.11
N ASP A 132 5.77 5.14 -14.09
CA ASP A 132 4.45 5.74 -14.03
C ASP A 132 3.57 5.05 -12.98
N LEU A 133 3.60 3.71 -12.91
CA LEU A 133 2.91 2.95 -11.87
C LEU A 133 3.37 3.34 -10.46
N ILE A 134 4.68 3.56 -10.25
CA ILE A 134 5.23 4.01 -8.98
C ILE A 134 4.70 5.40 -8.61
N ASP A 135 4.73 6.35 -9.54
CA ASP A 135 4.25 7.72 -9.30
C ASP A 135 2.75 7.75 -8.97
N GLU A 136 1.93 7.06 -9.76
CA GLU A 136 0.50 6.93 -9.51
C GLU A 136 0.23 6.30 -8.14
N THR A 137 0.93 5.22 -7.80
CA THR A 137 0.79 4.52 -6.52
C THR A 137 1.19 5.41 -5.35
N MET A 138 2.26 6.20 -5.48
CA MET A 138 2.67 7.15 -4.44
C MET A 138 1.66 8.29 -4.27
N ALA A 139 1.14 8.83 -5.38
CA ALA A 139 0.15 9.91 -5.34
C ALA A 139 -1.16 9.46 -4.65
N ASP A 140 -1.72 8.33 -5.09
CA ASP A 140 -2.92 7.75 -4.49
C ASP A 140 -2.67 7.26 -3.05
N GLY A 141 -1.47 6.74 -2.78
CA GLY A 141 -1.03 6.33 -1.45
C GLY A 141 -1.06 7.48 -0.46
N LYS A 142 -0.49 8.65 -0.81
CA LYS A 142 -0.51 9.85 0.03
C LYS A 142 -1.92 10.30 0.36
N LYS A 143 -2.80 10.38 -0.67
CA LYS A 143 -4.21 10.72 -0.47
C LYS A 143 -4.90 9.75 0.48
N THR A 144 -4.65 8.46 0.32
CA THR A 144 -5.23 7.41 1.17
C THR A 144 -4.72 7.50 2.60
N ILE A 145 -3.43 7.76 2.81
CA ILE A 145 -2.82 7.98 4.13
C ILE A 145 -3.51 9.14 4.86
N ASP A 146 -3.73 10.27 4.18
CA ASP A 146 -4.39 11.43 4.77
C ASP A 146 -5.84 11.12 5.15
N GLN A 147 -6.57 10.40 4.29
CA GLN A 147 -7.94 9.96 4.58
C GLN A 147 -8.01 8.99 5.77
N LEU A 148 -7.05 8.07 5.90
CA LEU A 148 -6.97 7.13 7.03
C LEU A 148 -6.69 7.86 8.36
N ARG A 149 -5.81 8.87 8.33
CA ARG A 149 -5.53 9.71 9.50
C ARG A 149 -6.77 10.51 9.91
N ALA A 150 -7.44 11.14 8.94
CA ALA A 150 -8.67 11.88 9.20
C ALA A 150 -9.81 10.98 9.73
N PHE A 151 -9.90 9.73 9.27
CA PHE A 151 -10.85 8.75 9.81
C PHE A 151 -10.55 8.38 11.28
N ALA A 152 -9.27 8.41 11.68
CA ALA A 152 -8.85 8.00 13.00
C ALA A 152 -9.09 9.06 14.09
N GLU A 153 -9.23 10.33 13.71
CA GLU A 153 -9.56 11.46 14.59
C GLU A 153 -11.01 11.35 15.14
#